data_AF-A0AAE0ZVG2-F1
#
_entry.id   AF-A0AAE0ZVG2-F1
#
_cell.length_a   1.000
_cell.length_b   1.000
_cell.length_c   1.000
_cell.angle_alpha   90.00
_cell.angle_beta   90.00
_cell.angle_gamma   90.00
#
_symmetry.space_group_name_H-M   'P 1'
#
loop_
_entity.id
_entity.type
_entity.pdbx_description
1 polymer ?
#
loop_
_entity_poly.entity_id
_entity_poly.type
_entity_poly.pdbx_seq_one_letter_code
_entity_poly.pdbx_strand_id
1 'polypeptide(L)'
;MDYALPCVTALLATVLYLNTLSAGFAYDDSRAIQKNPDLLPETPLWNLAYDDFWGTPLTHSGSHKSYRPLCVLTFRLNYLLGELDPWGYHLGNVLCHAVTTAIFTLFVQALFVGSSGNSRSSKLAGSKEKQSNGPESGAACSPPVGLIDASRIGPASAGLLFAAHPIHTEAVAGIVGRADVLSCLFFLLTLLSYIHYVRVRHSAEPGWRVLPALLTALLSASAMVTKEPAIMALAVCVVYDILVVHKATPRDIFTFAVFTQARTRSCHAKGQPVTAQWSL
;
A
#
# COMPACT_ATOMS: atom_id res chain seq x y z
N MET A 1 6.66 -14.29 -10.33
CA MET A 1 5.55 -14.12 -9.37
C MET A 1 4.41 -14.99 -9.86
N ASP A 2 3.76 -15.74 -8.99
CA ASP A 2 2.57 -16.52 -9.36
C ASP A 2 1.33 -15.64 -9.16
N TYR A 3 0.62 -15.36 -10.27
CA TYR A 3 -0.53 -14.47 -10.28
C TYR A 3 -1.86 -15.21 -10.04
N ALA A 4 -1.87 -16.54 -9.98
CA ALA A 4 -3.10 -17.30 -9.79
C ALA A 4 -3.78 -16.96 -8.45
N LEU A 5 -3.01 -16.86 -7.37
CA LEU A 5 -3.55 -16.57 -6.04
C LEU A 5 -4.15 -15.16 -5.93
N PRO A 6 -3.47 -14.07 -6.35
CA PRO A 6 -4.08 -12.74 -6.44
C PRO A 6 -5.37 -12.70 -7.27
N CYS A 7 -5.44 -13.45 -8.38
CA CYS A 7 -6.67 -13.53 -9.17
C CYS A 7 -7.80 -14.22 -8.41
N VAL A 8 -7.51 -15.30 -7.68
CA VAL A 8 -8.51 -16.01 -6.86
C VAL A 8 -9.02 -15.12 -5.72
N THR A 9 -8.15 -14.41 -5.00
CA THR A 9 -8.57 -13.54 -3.89
C THR A 9 -9.35 -12.32 -4.40
N ALA A 10 -8.96 -11.74 -5.54
CA ALA A 10 -9.72 -10.68 -6.20
C ALA A 10 -11.10 -11.15 -6.66
N LEU A 11 -11.19 -12.35 -7.25
CA LEU A 11 -12.48 -12.92 -7.66
C LEU A 11 -13.39 -13.13 -6.45
N LEU A 12 -12.85 -13.68 -5.35
CA LEU A 12 -13.60 -13.85 -4.11
C LEU A 12 -14.12 -12.49 -3.58
N ALA A 13 -13.24 -11.48 -3.51
CA ALA A 13 -13.61 -10.13 -3.10
C ALA A 13 -14.75 -9.56 -3.97
N THR A 14 -14.68 -9.74 -5.30
CA THR A 14 -15.76 -9.32 -6.20
C THR A 14 -17.06 -10.03 -5.87
N VAL A 15 -17.05 -11.37 -5.79
CA VAL A 15 -18.26 -12.18 -5.56
C VAL A 15 -18.95 -11.84 -4.25
N LEU A 16 -18.19 -11.61 -3.18
CA LEU A 16 -18.74 -11.28 -1.85
C LEU A 16 -19.48 -9.95 -1.81
N TYR A 17 -19.15 -9.01 -2.70
CA TYR A 17 -19.77 -7.68 -2.75
C TYR A 17 -20.67 -7.47 -3.98
N LEU A 18 -20.94 -8.49 -4.81
CA LEU A 18 -21.85 -8.34 -5.96
C LEU A 18 -23.26 -7.91 -5.54
N ASN A 19 -23.69 -8.27 -4.33
CA ASN A 19 -25.00 -7.88 -3.80
C ASN A 19 -25.13 -6.37 -3.54
N THR A 20 -24.01 -5.62 -3.43
CA THR A 20 -24.07 -4.17 -3.22
C THR A 20 -24.42 -3.41 -4.49
N LEU A 21 -24.26 -4.03 -5.68
CA LEU A 21 -24.55 -3.38 -6.96
C LEU A 21 -26.02 -2.95 -7.09
N SER A 22 -26.94 -3.64 -6.41
CA SER A 22 -28.36 -3.30 -6.41
C SER A 22 -28.76 -2.31 -5.30
N ALA A 23 -27.80 -1.84 -4.49
CA ALA A 23 -28.07 -0.90 -3.42
C ALA A 23 -28.20 0.54 -3.96
N GLY A 24 -29.01 1.35 -3.29
CA GLY A 24 -29.11 2.79 -3.57
C GLY A 24 -27.99 3.60 -2.92
N PHE A 25 -28.09 4.93 -3.04
CA PHE A 25 -27.27 5.86 -2.26
C PHE A 25 -27.65 5.83 -0.78
N ALA A 26 -26.65 5.94 0.11
CA ALA A 26 -26.84 5.94 1.55
C ALA A 26 -26.26 7.20 2.20
N TYR A 27 -27.02 7.80 3.12
CA TYR A 27 -26.68 8.94 3.99
C TYR A 27 -25.62 9.94 3.44
N ASP A 28 -24.32 9.65 3.64
CA ASP A 28 -23.20 10.51 3.21
C ASP A 28 -23.14 10.71 1.68
N ASP A 29 -23.58 9.73 0.90
CA ASP A 29 -23.64 9.81 -0.56
C ASP A 29 -24.53 10.97 -1.04
N SER A 30 -25.53 11.38 -0.26
CA SER A 30 -26.39 12.51 -0.60
C SER A 30 -25.58 13.80 -0.73
N ARG A 31 -24.64 14.04 0.19
CA ARG A 31 -23.83 15.26 0.19
C ARG A 31 -22.60 15.11 -0.69
N ALA A 32 -21.91 13.97 -0.62
CA ALA A 32 -20.66 13.77 -1.36
C ALA A 32 -20.86 13.59 -2.88
N ILE A 33 -22.05 13.13 -3.30
CA ILE A 33 -22.34 12.79 -4.70
C ILE A 33 -23.53 13.60 -5.20
N GLN A 34 -24.73 13.35 -4.67
CA GLN A 34 -25.97 13.90 -5.28
C GLN A 34 -26.06 15.44 -5.23
N LYS A 35 -25.52 16.05 -4.17
CA LYS A 35 -25.56 17.51 -3.96
C LYS A 35 -24.19 18.18 -4.16
N ASN A 36 -23.19 17.43 -4.60
CA ASN A 36 -21.84 17.95 -4.71
C ASN A 36 -21.66 18.64 -6.08
N PRO A 37 -21.50 19.97 -6.12
CA PRO A 37 -21.34 20.69 -7.39
C PRO A 37 -20.07 20.30 -8.14
N ASP A 38 -19.04 19.78 -7.48
CA ASP A 38 -17.76 19.45 -8.12
C ASP A 38 -17.84 18.27 -9.10
N LEU A 39 -18.89 17.45 -9.00
CA LEU A 39 -19.14 16.33 -9.90
C LEU A 39 -19.72 16.78 -11.24
N LEU A 40 -20.26 17.99 -11.32
CA LEU A 40 -20.95 18.46 -12.50
C LEU A 40 -19.94 18.83 -13.61
N PRO A 41 -20.23 18.50 -14.89
CA PRO A 41 -19.33 18.79 -16.01
C PRO A 41 -18.96 20.28 -16.15
N GLU A 42 -19.91 21.16 -15.86
CA GLU A 42 -19.77 22.62 -15.95
C GLU A 42 -18.91 23.24 -14.84
N THR A 43 -18.81 22.60 -13.68
CA THR A 43 -17.99 23.09 -12.57
C THR A 43 -16.52 22.89 -12.94
N PRO A 44 -15.66 23.91 -12.88
CA PRO A 44 -14.30 23.76 -13.38
C PRO A 44 -13.46 22.84 -12.48
N LEU A 45 -12.60 22.00 -13.09
CA LEU A 45 -11.79 21.00 -12.36
C LEU A 45 -10.84 21.61 -11.31
N TRP A 46 -10.48 22.88 -11.45
CA TRP A 46 -9.60 23.54 -10.48
C TRP A 46 -10.26 23.73 -9.11
N ASN A 47 -11.60 23.69 -9.01
CA ASN A 47 -12.32 23.73 -7.73
C ASN A 47 -11.90 22.61 -6.78
N LEU A 48 -11.56 21.43 -7.30
CA LEU A 48 -11.07 20.31 -6.51
C LEU A 48 -9.80 20.66 -5.72
N ALA A 49 -9.03 21.69 -6.12
CA ALA A 49 -7.86 22.14 -5.38
C ALA A 49 -8.20 23.01 -4.16
N TYR A 50 -9.41 23.55 -4.07
CA TYR A 50 -9.83 24.51 -3.05
C TYR A 50 -11.05 24.08 -2.26
N ASP A 51 -11.81 23.09 -2.74
CA ASP A 51 -13.00 22.57 -2.10
C ASP A 51 -12.69 21.32 -1.27
N ASP A 52 -13.49 21.10 -0.22
CA ASP A 52 -13.44 19.88 0.56
C ASP A 52 -14.17 18.72 -0.16
N PHE A 53 -14.07 17.53 0.41
CA PHE A 53 -14.68 16.29 -0.09
C PHE A 53 -16.19 16.40 -0.37
N TRP A 54 -16.87 17.38 0.23
CA TRP A 54 -18.30 17.58 0.14
C TRP A 54 -18.68 18.72 -0.83
N GLY A 55 -17.72 19.28 -1.57
CA GLY A 55 -17.92 20.38 -2.51
C GLY A 55 -18.08 21.75 -1.84
N THR A 56 -17.53 21.92 -0.63
CA THR A 56 -17.57 23.20 0.10
C THR A 56 -16.16 23.81 0.13
N PRO A 57 -15.97 25.11 -0.20
CA PRO A 57 -14.66 25.75 -0.15
C PRO A 57 -13.95 25.57 1.20
N LEU A 58 -12.68 25.19 1.16
CA LEU A 58 -11.85 24.93 2.35
C LEU A 58 -11.68 26.17 3.23
N THR A 59 -11.93 27.38 2.74
CA THR A 59 -11.91 28.62 3.52
C THR A 59 -13.24 28.89 4.23
N HIS A 60 -14.33 28.26 3.79
CA HIS A 60 -15.66 28.46 4.35
C HIS A 60 -15.78 27.91 5.77
N SER A 61 -16.51 28.60 6.65
CA SER A 61 -16.67 28.21 8.07
C SER A 61 -17.44 26.90 8.26
N GLY A 62 -18.37 26.60 7.35
CA GLY A 62 -19.14 25.35 7.34
C GLY A 62 -18.46 24.17 6.61
N SER A 63 -17.21 24.33 6.17
CA SER A 63 -16.44 23.25 5.55
C SER A 63 -15.98 22.23 6.59
N HIS A 64 -16.04 20.95 6.24
CA HIS A 64 -15.55 19.86 7.07
C HIS A 64 -14.01 19.74 7.03
N LYS A 65 -13.34 20.51 6.16
CA LYS A 65 -11.87 20.53 5.95
C LYS A 65 -11.27 19.19 5.52
N SER A 66 -12.11 18.22 5.16
CA SER A 66 -11.69 16.92 4.65
C SER A 66 -11.27 17.07 3.19
N TYR A 67 -9.98 17.20 2.91
CA TYR A 67 -9.47 17.41 1.56
C TYR A 67 -9.16 16.07 0.86
N ARG A 68 -9.95 15.71 -0.17
CA ARG A 68 -9.87 14.41 -0.86
C ARG A 68 -10.09 14.51 -2.38
N PRO A 69 -9.33 15.36 -3.09
CA PRO A 69 -9.57 15.70 -4.50
C PRO A 69 -9.54 14.49 -5.44
N LEU A 70 -8.67 13.50 -5.20
CA LEU A 70 -8.62 12.32 -6.07
C LEU A 70 -9.87 11.45 -5.94
N CYS A 71 -10.44 11.35 -4.73
CA CYS A 71 -11.68 10.61 -4.53
C CYS A 71 -12.85 11.32 -5.25
N VAL A 72 -12.99 12.64 -5.05
CA VAL A 72 -14.01 13.46 -5.72
C VAL A 72 -13.86 13.39 -7.24
N LEU A 73 -12.63 13.41 -7.75
CA LEU A 73 -12.35 13.23 -9.18
C LEU A 73 -12.88 11.89 -9.69
N THR A 74 -12.72 10.79 -8.94
CA THR A 74 -13.29 9.50 -9.35
C THR A 74 -14.81 9.51 -9.37
N PHE A 75 -15.46 10.22 -8.45
CA PHE A 75 -16.92 10.37 -8.46
C PHE A 75 -17.40 11.23 -9.63
N ARG A 76 -16.65 12.27 -9.99
CA ARG A 76 -16.90 13.08 -11.18
C ARG A 76 -16.77 12.27 -12.46
N LEU A 77 -15.73 11.44 -12.57
CA LEU A 77 -15.59 10.52 -13.70
C LEU A 77 -16.74 9.51 -13.75
N ASN A 78 -17.21 9.01 -12.60
CA ASN A 78 -18.41 8.17 -12.55
C ASN A 78 -19.65 8.92 -13.05
N TYR A 79 -19.84 10.16 -12.61
CA TYR A 79 -20.97 10.99 -13.02
C TYR A 79 -20.97 11.24 -14.53
N LEU A 80 -19.80 11.45 -15.13
CA LEU A 80 -19.67 11.61 -16.59
C LEU A 80 -20.05 10.33 -17.38
N LEU A 81 -19.96 9.16 -16.76
CA LEU A 81 -20.23 7.87 -17.41
C LEU A 81 -21.67 7.39 -17.20
N GLY A 82 -22.28 7.70 -16.07
CA GLY A 82 -23.60 7.16 -15.69
C GLY A 82 -24.42 8.07 -14.77
N GLU A 83 -24.07 9.36 -14.70
CA GLU A 83 -24.77 10.38 -13.90
C GLU A 83 -25.01 9.92 -12.46
N LEU A 84 -26.26 9.95 -11.98
CA LEU A 84 -26.64 9.54 -10.63
C LEU A 84 -27.18 8.10 -10.57
N ASP A 85 -26.73 7.20 -11.45
CA ASP A 85 -27.01 5.77 -11.31
C ASP A 85 -26.09 5.13 -10.25
N PRO A 86 -26.60 4.73 -9.06
CA PRO A 86 -25.77 4.18 -7.98
C PRO A 86 -25.04 2.90 -8.37
N TRP A 87 -25.55 2.13 -9.34
CA TRP A 87 -24.94 0.88 -9.78
C TRP A 87 -23.49 1.06 -10.22
N GLY A 88 -23.21 2.09 -11.03
CA GLY A 88 -21.86 2.37 -11.54
C GLY A 88 -20.89 2.80 -10.44
N TYR A 89 -21.39 3.43 -9.38
CA TYR A 89 -20.58 3.82 -8.24
C TYR A 89 -20.20 2.64 -7.35
N HIS A 90 -21.17 1.76 -7.08
CA HIS A 90 -20.95 0.50 -6.36
C HIS A 90 -19.99 -0.41 -7.11
N LEU A 91 -20.16 -0.55 -8.43
CA LEU A 91 -19.24 -1.31 -9.27
C LEU A 91 -17.81 -0.77 -9.15
N GLY A 92 -17.63 0.55 -9.19
CA GLY A 92 -16.33 1.18 -9.00
C GLY A 92 -15.66 0.76 -7.68
N ASN A 93 -16.42 0.72 -6.58
CA ASN A 93 -15.90 0.31 -5.27
C ASN A 93 -15.55 -1.18 -5.22
N VAL A 94 -16.40 -2.04 -5.78
CA VAL A 94 -16.15 -3.49 -5.86
C VAL A 94 -14.88 -3.77 -6.66
N LEU A 95 -14.71 -3.12 -7.82
CA LEU A 95 -13.51 -3.26 -8.63
C LEU A 95 -12.26 -2.74 -7.91
N CYS A 96 -12.36 -1.58 -7.24
CA CYS A 96 -11.26 -1.06 -6.42
C CYS A 96 -10.87 -2.05 -5.32
N HIS A 97 -11.85 -2.64 -4.62
CA HIS A 97 -11.58 -3.61 -3.56
C HIS A 97 -10.96 -4.90 -4.10
N ALA A 98 -11.41 -5.39 -5.26
CA ALA A 98 -10.83 -6.55 -5.92
C ALA A 98 -9.36 -6.31 -6.29
N VAL A 99 -9.04 -5.15 -6.87
CA VAL A 99 -7.66 -4.75 -7.19
C VAL A 99 -6.83 -4.58 -5.92
N THR A 100 -7.32 -3.91 -4.89
CA THR A 100 -6.64 -3.75 -3.59
C THR A 100 -6.34 -5.10 -2.97
N THR A 101 -7.27 -6.06 -3.03
CA THR A 101 -7.10 -7.43 -2.53
C THR A 101 -6.01 -8.19 -3.31
N ALA A 102 -5.97 -8.06 -4.64
CA ALA A 102 -4.92 -8.64 -5.46
C ALA A 102 -3.54 -8.07 -5.09
N ILE A 103 -3.44 -6.74 -4.98
CA ILE A 103 -2.22 -6.04 -4.63
C ILE A 103 -1.77 -6.39 -3.21
N PHE A 104 -2.68 -6.48 -2.25
CA PHE A 104 -2.39 -6.95 -0.89
C PHE A 104 -1.80 -8.37 -0.91
N THR A 105 -2.41 -9.27 -1.69
CA THR A 105 -1.93 -10.65 -1.84
C THR A 105 -0.51 -10.68 -2.42
N LEU A 106 -0.23 -9.87 -3.45
CA LEU A 106 1.11 -9.71 -4.04
C LEU A 106 2.11 -9.13 -3.03
N PHE A 107 1.70 -8.16 -2.22
CA PHE A 107 2.51 -7.59 -1.15
C PHE A 107 2.91 -8.65 -0.14
N VAL A 108 1.95 -9.45 0.35
CA VAL A 108 2.24 -10.55 1.28
C VAL A 108 3.17 -11.57 0.61
N GLN A 109 2.92 -12.00 -0.63
CA GLN A 109 3.83 -12.90 -1.36
C GLN A 109 5.25 -12.33 -1.44
N ALA A 110 5.41 -11.03 -1.71
CA ALA A 110 6.72 -10.39 -1.80
C ALA A 110 7.51 -10.43 -0.48
N LEU A 111 6.82 -10.41 0.68
CA LEU A 111 7.43 -10.56 2.00
C LEU A 111 7.88 -12.01 2.25
N PHE A 112 7.07 -13.00 1.89
CA PHE A 112 7.37 -14.42 2.13
C PHE A 112 8.48 -14.97 1.21
N VAL A 113 8.55 -14.51 -0.04
CA VAL A 113 9.63 -14.92 -0.98
C VAL A 113 11.00 -14.52 -0.46
N GLY A 114 11.12 -13.38 0.24
CA GLY A 114 12.37 -12.94 0.87
C GLY A 114 12.90 -13.89 1.95
N SER A 115 12.02 -14.67 2.59
CA SER A 115 12.39 -15.60 3.68
C SER A 115 12.91 -16.96 3.18
N SER A 116 12.38 -17.46 2.04
CA SER A 116 12.71 -18.79 1.53
C SER A 116 14.09 -18.90 0.88
N GLY A 117 14.68 -17.80 0.39
CA GLY A 117 16.01 -17.80 -0.23
C GLY A 117 17.15 -18.16 0.74
N ASN A 118 16.98 -17.86 2.03
CA ASN A 118 18.03 -18.07 3.03
C ASN A 118 18.13 -19.54 3.50
N SER A 119 17.04 -20.31 3.45
CA SER A 119 17.01 -21.73 3.85
C SER A 119 17.55 -22.69 2.78
N ARG A 120 17.53 -22.32 1.50
CA ARG A 120 18.12 -23.16 0.42
C ARG A 120 19.63 -22.97 0.34
N SER A 121 20.14 -21.76 0.58
CA SER A 121 21.59 -21.50 0.58
C SER A 121 22.32 -22.24 1.71
N SER A 122 21.73 -22.33 2.90
CA SER A 122 22.30 -23.11 4.01
C SER A 122 22.26 -24.63 3.78
N LYS A 123 21.19 -25.15 3.15
CA LYS A 123 21.11 -26.58 2.76
C LYS A 123 22.05 -26.95 1.63
N LEU A 124 22.31 -26.06 0.67
CA LEU A 124 23.27 -26.30 -0.41
C LEU A 124 24.72 -26.20 0.08
N ALA A 125 25.01 -25.30 1.02
CA ALA A 125 26.32 -25.20 1.67
C ALA A 125 26.63 -26.43 2.55
N GLY A 126 25.62 -27.00 3.22
CA GLY A 126 25.76 -28.24 4.00
C GLY A 126 25.82 -29.52 3.17
N SER A 127 25.53 -29.48 1.86
CA SER A 127 25.56 -30.66 0.99
C SER A 127 26.82 -30.77 0.13
N LYS A 128 27.71 -29.77 0.12
CA LYS A 128 28.95 -29.81 -0.67
C LYS A 128 30.11 -30.60 -0.04
N GLU A 129 29.92 -31.17 1.14
CA GLU A 129 30.98 -31.95 1.81
C GLU A 129 30.85 -33.47 1.64
N LYS A 130 29.91 -33.95 0.81
CA LYS A 130 29.73 -35.40 0.63
C LYS A 130 29.20 -35.77 -0.76
N GLN A 131 30.08 -35.78 -1.76
CA GLN A 131 30.06 -36.77 -2.85
C GLN A 131 31.19 -36.53 -3.86
N SER A 132 32.19 -37.41 -3.80
CA SER A 132 33.07 -37.73 -4.91
C SER A 132 32.48 -38.90 -5.73
N ASN A 133 32.72 -38.83 -7.05
CA ASN A 133 32.73 -39.88 -8.07
C ASN A 133 31.40 -40.41 -8.68
N GLY A 134 31.28 -40.25 -10.01
CA GLY A 134 30.51 -41.15 -10.90
C GLY A 134 29.63 -40.45 -11.94
N PRO A 135 29.64 -40.84 -13.24
CA PRO A 135 29.14 -40.01 -14.34
C PRO A 135 27.66 -40.21 -14.72
N GLU A 136 27.20 -39.22 -15.48
CA GLU A 136 25.90 -38.88 -16.06
C GLU A 136 25.01 -40.02 -16.60
N SER A 137 23.69 -39.88 -16.41
CA SER A 137 22.63 -40.33 -17.34
C SER A 137 21.23 -40.03 -16.78
N GLY A 138 20.32 -39.52 -17.63
CA GLY A 138 18.91 -39.91 -17.57
C GLY A 138 17.90 -38.91 -16.99
N ALA A 139 17.09 -38.40 -17.91
CA ALA A 139 15.71 -37.90 -17.83
C ALA A 139 14.86 -38.05 -16.53
N ALA A 140 13.85 -37.16 -16.49
CA ALA A 140 12.68 -37.10 -15.60
C ALA A 140 12.95 -36.44 -14.24
N CYS A 141 12.07 -35.60 -13.68
CA CYS A 141 10.62 -35.54 -13.82
C CYS A 141 10.17 -34.12 -13.43
N SER A 142 9.26 -33.52 -14.19
CA SER A 142 8.52 -32.34 -13.74
C SER A 142 7.88 -32.62 -12.37
N PRO A 143 7.91 -31.70 -11.39
CA PRO A 143 7.26 -31.96 -10.11
C PRO A 143 5.74 -32.00 -10.33
N PRO A 144 5.02 -32.84 -9.56
CA PRO A 144 3.60 -33.05 -9.74
C PRO A 144 2.83 -31.80 -9.32
N VAL A 145 1.82 -31.47 -10.12
CA VAL A 145 0.72 -30.60 -9.72
C VAL A 145 -0.02 -31.29 -8.59
N GLY A 146 0.04 -30.72 -7.38
CA GLY A 146 -0.77 -31.18 -6.25
C GLY A 146 0.02 -31.43 -4.97
N LEU A 147 0.37 -30.36 -4.28
CA LEU A 147 0.29 -30.24 -2.83
C LEU A 147 0.50 -28.74 -2.54
N ILE A 148 -0.33 -28.14 -1.70
CA ILE A 148 -0.18 -26.73 -1.33
C ILE A 148 1.18 -26.60 -0.64
N ASP A 149 2.18 -26.04 -1.33
CA ASP A 149 3.47 -25.69 -0.75
C ASP A 149 3.20 -24.91 0.55
N ALA A 150 3.75 -25.34 1.69
CA ALA A 150 3.55 -24.66 2.97
C ALA A 150 3.93 -23.16 2.91
N SER A 151 4.79 -22.78 1.96
CA SER A 151 5.16 -21.39 1.66
C SER A 151 4.04 -20.55 1.03
N ARG A 152 3.03 -21.18 0.42
CA ARG A 152 1.86 -20.54 -0.20
C ARG A 152 0.67 -20.37 0.75
N ILE A 153 0.62 -21.17 1.82
CA ILE A 153 -0.47 -21.13 2.80
C ILE A 153 -0.54 -19.74 3.46
N GLY A 154 0.59 -19.16 3.87
CA GLY A 154 0.62 -17.84 4.50
C GLY A 154 -0.01 -16.74 3.65
N PRO A 155 0.49 -16.50 2.42
CA PRO A 155 -0.10 -15.52 1.51
C PRO A 155 -1.56 -15.83 1.14
N ALA A 156 -1.91 -17.12 0.98
CA ALA A 156 -3.28 -17.51 0.66
C ALA A 156 -4.25 -17.18 1.79
N SER A 157 -3.93 -17.59 3.01
CA SER A 157 -4.74 -17.28 4.20
C SER A 157 -4.87 -15.77 4.40
N ALA A 158 -3.78 -15.02 4.30
CA ALA A 158 -3.82 -13.56 4.44
C ALA A 158 -4.71 -12.89 3.38
N GLY A 159 -4.53 -13.24 2.10
CA GLY A 159 -5.32 -12.66 1.01
C GLY A 159 -6.80 -13.03 1.06
N LEU A 160 -7.13 -14.28 1.41
CA LEU A 160 -8.52 -14.72 1.58
C LEU A 160 -9.19 -14.05 2.79
N LEU A 161 -8.46 -13.93 3.91
CA LEU A 161 -8.96 -13.20 5.08
C LEU A 161 -9.22 -11.74 4.74
N PHE A 162 -8.29 -11.06 4.05
CA PHE A 162 -8.47 -9.67 3.62
C PHE A 162 -9.68 -9.51 2.68
N ALA A 163 -9.86 -10.42 1.72
CA ALA A 163 -11.00 -10.39 0.80
C ALA A 163 -12.36 -10.50 1.51
N ALA A 164 -12.43 -11.32 2.57
CA ALA A 164 -13.68 -11.65 3.25
C ALA A 164 -13.89 -10.91 4.58
N HIS A 165 -12.95 -10.06 5.00
CA HIS A 165 -13.00 -9.47 6.34
C HIS A 165 -14.17 -8.47 6.46
N PRO A 166 -15.09 -8.62 7.43
CA PRO A 166 -16.27 -7.76 7.56
C PRO A 166 -15.93 -6.30 7.90
N ILE A 167 -14.72 -6.02 8.40
CA ILE A 167 -14.24 -4.65 8.62
C ILE A 167 -14.24 -3.81 7.33
N HIS A 168 -14.19 -4.45 6.16
CA HIS A 168 -14.19 -3.75 4.88
C HIS A 168 -15.61 -3.43 4.39
N THR A 169 -16.66 -3.95 5.03
CA THR A 169 -18.02 -3.83 4.50
C THR A 169 -18.47 -2.38 4.38
N GLU A 170 -18.21 -1.54 5.38
CA GLU A 170 -18.55 -0.11 5.27
C GLU A 170 -17.74 0.61 4.19
N ALA A 171 -16.44 0.28 4.05
CA ALA A 171 -15.57 0.90 3.06
C ALA A 171 -15.91 0.51 1.62
N VAL A 172 -16.40 -0.72 1.40
CA VAL A 172 -16.69 -1.25 0.05
C VAL A 172 -18.15 -1.02 -0.33
N ALA A 173 -19.09 -1.31 0.58
CA ALA A 173 -20.53 -1.18 0.31
C ALA A 173 -21.02 0.27 0.37
N GLY A 174 -20.42 1.12 1.20
CA GLY A 174 -20.69 2.56 1.18
C GLY A 174 -19.97 3.22 0.02
N ILE A 175 -20.67 3.95 -0.87
CA ILE A 175 -20.05 4.56 -2.04
C ILE A 175 -18.97 5.56 -1.60
N VAL A 176 -19.28 6.43 -0.64
CA VAL A 176 -18.32 7.37 0.00
C VAL A 176 -17.10 6.68 0.60
N GLY A 177 -17.20 5.41 0.99
CA GLY A 177 -16.10 4.55 1.45
C GLY A 177 -14.98 4.35 0.41
N ARG A 178 -15.20 4.74 -0.86
CA ARG A 178 -14.19 4.73 -1.92
C ARG A 178 -12.87 5.40 -1.53
N ALA A 179 -12.93 6.47 -0.72
CA ALA A 179 -11.74 7.14 -0.23
C ALA A 179 -10.82 6.18 0.56
N ASP A 180 -11.39 5.29 1.37
CA ASP A 180 -10.63 4.28 2.13
C ASP A 180 -10.02 3.23 1.22
N VAL A 181 -10.80 2.72 0.27
CA VAL A 181 -10.36 1.64 -0.63
C VAL A 181 -9.23 2.13 -1.56
N LEU A 182 -9.38 3.31 -2.17
CA LEU A 182 -8.34 3.90 -3.02
C LEU A 182 -7.09 4.31 -2.21
N SER A 183 -7.28 4.85 -1.01
CA SER A 183 -6.17 5.17 -0.10
C SER A 183 -5.36 3.91 0.24
N CYS A 184 -6.04 2.81 0.56
CA CYS A 184 -5.40 1.52 0.82
C CYS A 184 -4.66 0.99 -0.41
N LEU A 185 -5.26 1.09 -1.60
CA LEU A 185 -4.62 0.70 -2.86
C LEU A 185 -3.29 1.43 -3.07
N PHE A 186 -3.30 2.77 -3.02
CA PHE A 186 -2.09 3.56 -3.20
C PHE A 186 -1.07 3.32 -2.09
N PHE A 187 -1.52 3.17 -0.84
CA PHE A 187 -0.66 2.82 0.29
C PHE A 187 0.11 1.50 0.03
N LEU A 188 -0.57 0.45 -0.40
CA LEU A 188 0.06 -0.85 -0.70
C LEU A 188 1.00 -0.75 -1.92
N LEU A 189 0.61 0.01 -2.95
CA LEU A 189 1.48 0.29 -4.10
C LEU A 189 2.74 1.06 -3.68
N THR A 190 2.64 2.03 -2.77
CA THR A 190 3.79 2.73 -2.19
C THR A 190 4.73 1.74 -1.51
N LEU A 191 4.22 0.81 -0.70
CA LEU A 191 5.06 -0.19 -0.03
C LEU A 191 5.75 -1.13 -1.03
N LEU A 192 5.02 -1.62 -2.03
CA LEU A 192 5.59 -2.48 -3.08
C LEU A 192 6.66 -1.75 -3.91
N SER A 193 6.37 -0.51 -4.31
CA SER A 193 7.31 0.36 -5.03
C SER A 193 8.55 0.65 -4.18
N TYR A 194 8.38 0.89 -2.88
CA TYR A 194 9.49 1.13 -1.95
C TYR A 194 10.37 -0.11 -1.77
N ILE A 195 9.77 -1.30 -1.61
CA ILE A 195 10.52 -2.57 -1.56
C ILE A 195 11.32 -2.77 -2.85
N HIS A 196 10.74 -2.44 -4.01
CA HIS A 196 11.44 -2.49 -5.29
C HIS A 196 12.60 -1.48 -5.34
N TYR A 197 12.36 -0.23 -4.93
CA TYR A 197 13.39 0.80 -4.83
C TYR A 197 14.57 0.34 -3.96
N VAL A 198 14.33 -0.21 -2.78
CA VAL A 198 15.38 -0.71 -1.88
C VAL A 198 16.23 -1.81 -2.51
N ARG A 199 15.64 -2.67 -3.36
CA ARG A 199 16.39 -3.72 -4.06
C ARG A 199 17.29 -3.14 -5.17
N VAL A 200 16.79 -2.13 -5.88
CA VAL A 200 17.49 -1.54 -7.03
C VAL A 200 18.50 -0.47 -6.60
N ARG A 201 18.31 0.20 -5.46
CA ARG A 201 19.15 1.32 -5.01
C ARG A 201 20.61 0.96 -4.78
N HIS A 202 20.95 -0.32 -4.62
CA HIS A 202 22.34 -0.77 -4.47
C HIS A 202 22.96 -1.26 -5.78
N SER A 203 22.14 -1.71 -6.75
CA SER A 203 22.61 -2.38 -7.96
C SER A 203 22.55 -1.53 -9.23
N ALA A 204 21.72 -0.49 -9.28
CA ALA A 204 21.53 0.32 -10.49
C ALA A 204 22.50 1.50 -10.57
N GLU A 205 22.73 2.03 -11.78
CA GLU A 205 23.39 3.31 -11.99
C GLU A 205 22.60 4.48 -11.34
N PRO A 206 23.25 5.58 -10.91
CA PRO A 206 22.60 6.66 -10.17
C PRO A 206 21.33 7.22 -10.82
N GLY A 207 21.29 7.35 -12.16
CA GLY A 207 20.13 7.87 -12.88
C GLY A 207 18.89 6.97 -12.81
N TRP A 208 19.07 5.65 -12.86
CA TRP A 208 17.94 4.70 -12.88
C TRP A 208 17.32 4.49 -11.50
N ARG A 209 18.00 4.89 -10.42
CA ARG A 209 17.48 4.86 -9.04
C ARG A 209 16.43 5.94 -8.78
N VAL A 210 16.47 7.05 -9.53
CA VAL A 210 15.57 8.20 -9.34
C VAL A 210 14.13 7.83 -9.71
N LEU A 211 13.94 7.07 -10.79
CA LEU A 211 12.61 6.72 -11.28
C LEU A 211 11.74 5.96 -10.23
N PRO A 212 12.20 4.85 -9.62
CA PRO A 212 11.42 4.15 -8.59
C PRO A 212 11.26 4.97 -7.30
N ALA A 213 12.19 5.88 -6.98
CA ALA A 213 12.05 6.80 -5.85
C ALA A 213 10.92 7.82 -6.11
N LEU A 214 10.91 8.45 -7.30
CA LEU A 214 9.86 9.36 -7.72
C LEU A 214 8.50 8.67 -7.77
N LEU A 215 8.43 7.45 -8.29
CA LEU A 215 7.20 6.65 -8.29
C LEU A 215 6.67 6.43 -6.87
N THR A 216 7.55 6.06 -5.93
CA THR A 216 7.17 5.85 -4.52
C THR A 216 6.63 7.14 -3.89
N ALA A 217 7.28 8.28 -4.15
CA ALA A 217 6.83 9.59 -3.67
C ALA A 217 5.47 9.99 -4.27
N LEU A 218 5.28 9.80 -5.58
CA LEU A 218 4.04 10.10 -6.27
C LEU A 218 2.87 9.22 -5.77
N LEU A 219 3.10 7.92 -5.59
CA LEU A 219 2.09 7.01 -5.04
C LEU A 219 1.74 7.39 -3.60
N SER A 220 2.72 7.74 -2.78
CA SER A 220 2.47 8.17 -1.40
C SER A 220 1.68 9.47 -1.33
N ALA A 221 2.00 10.44 -2.20
CA ALA A 221 1.24 11.68 -2.31
C ALA A 221 -0.19 11.39 -2.77
N SER A 222 -0.37 10.51 -3.75
CA SER A 222 -1.68 10.07 -4.26
C SER A 222 -2.52 9.41 -3.17
N ALA A 223 -1.92 8.58 -2.32
CA ALA A 223 -2.59 7.99 -1.16
C ALA A 223 -3.10 9.08 -0.21
N MET A 224 -2.23 10.05 0.14
CA MET A 224 -2.54 11.13 1.08
C MET A 224 -3.65 12.06 0.58
N VAL A 225 -3.66 12.43 -0.72
CA VAL A 225 -4.71 13.28 -1.29
C VAL A 225 -6.00 12.50 -1.60
N THR A 226 -5.98 11.17 -1.47
CA THR A 226 -7.20 10.36 -1.46
C THR A 226 -7.80 10.32 -0.06
N LYS A 227 -6.96 10.13 0.97
CA LYS A 227 -7.34 10.20 2.38
C LYS A 227 -6.14 10.58 3.24
N GLU A 228 -6.32 11.57 4.09
CA GLU A 228 -5.29 12.17 4.94
C GLU A 228 -4.47 11.20 5.81
N PRO A 229 -5.03 10.11 6.40
CA PRO A 229 -4.26 9.19 7.23
C PRO A 229 -3.23 8.37 6.44
N ALA A 230 -3.31 8.35 5.12
CA ALA A 230 -2.42 7.57 4.26
C ALA A 230 -0.96 8.06 4.26
N ILE A 231 -0.68 9.24 4.83
CA ILE A 231 0.69 9.71 5.11
C ILE A 231 1.51 8.70 5.94
N MET A 232 0.82 7.79 6.67
CA MET A 232 1.43 6.65 7.35
C MET A 232 2.19 5.70 6.43
N ALA A 233 1.97 5.73 5.11
CA ALA A 233 2.77 4.95 4.16
C ALA A 233 4.27 5.31 4.27
N LEU A 234 4.59 6.60 4.37
CA LEU A 234 5.97 7.07 4.54
C LEU A 234 6.54 6.63 5.88
N ALA A 235 5.75 6.71 6.95
CA ALA A 235 6.19 6.25 8.27
C ALA A 235 6.54 4.75 8.24
N VAL A 236 5.72 3.93 7.58
CA VAL A 236 6.00 2.49 7.41
C VAL A 236 7.24 2.25 6.55
N CYS A 237 7.45 3.03 5.47
CA CYS A 237 8.68 2.96 4.67
C CYS A 237 9.93 3.29 5.51
N VAL A 238 9.89 4.33 6.34
CA VAL A 238 10.99 4.70 7.25
C VAL A 238 11.26 3.59 8.25
N VAL A 239 10.21 3.04 8.88
CA VAL A 239 10.34 1.92 9.81
C VAL A 239 10.93 0.69 9.10
N TYR A 240 10.52 0.40 7.88
CA TYR A 240 11.07 -0.67 7.06
C TYR A 240 12.57 -0.46 6.80
N ASP A 241 13.01 0.76 6.47
CA ASP A 241 14.43 1.07 6.26
C ASP A 241 15.25 0.86 7.53
N ILE A 242 14.76 1.33 8.67
CA ILE A 242 15.46 1.18 9.97
C ILE A 242 15.60 -0.30 10.35
N LEU A 243 14.49 -1.05 10.30
CA LEU A 243 14.44 -2.41 10.84
C LEU A 243 14.97 -3.46 9.86
N VAL A 244 14.60 -3.37 8.58
CA VAL A 244 14.89 -4.43 7.59
C VAL A 244 16.20 -4.15 6.88
N VAL A 245 16.42 -2.90 6.49
CA VAL A 245 17.56 -2.52 5.66
C VAL A 245 18.80 -2.25 6.51
N HIS A 246 18.65 -1.43 7.55
CA HIS A 246 19.74 -1.14 8.48
C HIS A 246 19.91 -2.20 9.58
N LYS A 247 18.98 -3.15 9.69
CA LYS A 247 18.98 -4.21 10.71
C LYS A 247 19.11 -3.68 12.14
N ALA A 248 18.68 -2.45 12.38
CA ALA A 248 18.72 -1.86 13.71
C ALA A 248 17.69 -2.56 14.59
N THR A 249 18.13 -3.10 15.72
CA THR A 249 17.18 -3.67 16.69
C THR A 249 16.56 -2.55 17.52
N PRO A 250 15.36 -2.75 18.09
CA PRO A 250 14.74 -1.76 18.99
C PRO A 250 15.65 -1.35 20.16
N ARG A 251 16.55 -2.24 20.59
CA ARG A 251 17.55 -1.97 21.63
C ARG A 251 18.62 -0.98 21.17
N ASP A 252 19.04 -1.06 19.92
CA ASP A 252 20.05 -0.16 19.34
C ASP A 252 19.50 1.27 19.22
N ILE A 253 18.22 1.39 18.84
CA ILE A 253 17.51 2.68 18.77
C ILE A 253 17.37 3.29 20.16
N PHE A 254 16.95 2.51 21.15
CA PHE A 254 16.81 2.98 22.53
C PHE A 254 18.17 3.39 23.12
N THR A 255 19.22 2.62 22.85
CA THR A 255 20.59 2.95 23.29
C THR A 255 21.08 4.24 22.64
N PHE A 256 20.82 4.46 21.35
CA PHE A 256 21.16 5.70 20.66
C PHE A 256 20.40 6.92 21.22
N ALA A 257 19.11 6.79 21.52
CA ALA A 257 18.29 7.83 22.14
C ALA A 257 18.80 8.20 23.55
N VAL A 258 19.20 7.20 24.34
CA VAL A 258 19.81 7.40 25.66
C VAL A 258 21.18 8.07 25.55
N PHE A 259 22.03 7.67 24.60
CA PHE A 259 23.34 8.30 24.38
C PHE A 259 23.24 9.75 23.90
N THR A 260 22.29 10.05 23.01
CA THR A 260 22.03 11.43 22.56
C THR A 260 21.46 12.29 23.69
N GLN A 261 20.59 11.76 24.55
CA GLN A 261 20.14 12.42 25.78
C GLN A 261 21.27 12.63 26.81
N ALA A 262 22.16 11.65 26.98
CA ALA A 262 23.31 11.78 27.89
C ALA A 262 24.30 12.85 27.39
N ARG A 263 24.51 12.93 26.07
CA ARG A 263 25.40 13.92 25.45
C ARG A 263 24.82 15.34 25.54
N THR A 264 23.51 15.52 25.33
CA THR A 264 22.84 16.82 25.53
C THR A 264 22.85 17.26 26.98
N ARG A 265 22.61 16.35 27.94
CA ARG A 265 22.73 16.65 29.38
C ARG A 265 24.16 17.02 29.77
N SER A 266 25.18 16.34 29.24
CA SER A 266 26.58 16.68 29.50
C SER A 266 27.00 18.03 28.88
N CYS A 267 26.45 18.43 27.73
CA CYS A 267 26.70 19.75 27.14
C CYS A 267 26.01 20.87 27.94
N HIS A 268 24.78 20.63 28.42
CA HIS A 268 24.06 21.58 29.28
C HIS A 268 24.75 21.77 30.64
N ALA A 269 25.27 20.69 31.23
CA ALA A 269 26.02 20.74 32.50
C ALA A 269 27.39 21.44 32.37
N LYS A 270 27.96 21.53 31.16
CA LYS A 270 29.26 22.19 30.90
C LYS A 270 29.15 23.60 30.33
N GLY A 271 27.94 24.14 30.16
CA GLY A 271 27.72 25.52 29.70
C GLY A 271 28.28 25.84 28.30
N GLN A 272 28.51 24.84 27.44
CA GLN A 272 29.06 25.05 26.09
C GLN A 272 27.95 25.07 25.04
N PRO A 273 27.93 26.05 24.11
CA PRO A 273 26.95 26.08 23.03
C PRO A 273 27.17 24.91 22.06
N VAL A 274 26.07 24.26 21.66
CA VAL A 274 26.07 23.15 20.70
C VAL A 274 26.33 23.70 19.30
N THR A 275 27.59 23.94 18.94
CA THR A 275 27.96 24.21 17.55
C THR A 275 28.20 22.88 16.83
N ALA A 276 27.27 22.54 15.93
CA ALA A 276 27.37 21.36 15.07
C ALA A 276 28.49 21.57 14.04
N GLN A 277 29.64 20.95 14.28
CA GLN A 277 30.69 20.82 13.27
C GLN A 277 30.43 19.53 12.47
N TRP A 278 29.74 19.66 11.34
CA TRP A 278 29.74 18.64 10.29
C TRP A 278 30.90 18.96 9.34
N SER A 279 32.03 18.28 9.50
CA SER A 279 33.06 18.18 8.46
C SER A 279 32.67 17.06 7.51
N LEU A 280 32.52 17.42 6.24
CA LEU A 280 32.22 16.59 5.06
C LEU A 280 33.03 15.30 4.99
#